data_AF-A0A124SEY8-F1
#
_entry.id   AF-A0A124SEY8-F1
#
_cell.length_a   1.000
_cell.length_b   1.000
_cell.length_c   1.000
_cell.angle_alpha   90.00
_cell.angle_beta   90.00
_cell.angle_gamma   90.00
#
_symmetry.space_group_name_H-M   'P 1'
#
loop_
_entity.id
_entity.type
_entity.pdbx_description
1 polymer ?
#
loop_
_entity_poly.entity_id
_entity_poly.type
_entity_poly.pdbx_seq_one_letter_code
_entity_poly.pdbx_strand_id
1 'polypeptide(L)'
;MHIESNITHTNSFDSYKEINNHHSPLLFPSSSPFFCWISKMDNLYLYVGIIGNIISVLMFLSPVKTFWTIVKKGSTEEFKSLPYICTLLNSCLWTYYGITKPGSYLVATVNGFGILVEIVYISLFLIYAPPRTRAKTAKVAGIVDVMVFAGAVLVTQFGMEGDMRIDVIGFMGAALNIVMYASPLSSMRLVVTTKSVEYMPFLLSLFFFLNGAVWTFYAFLVRDWFLGVPNGTGFVLGVAQLALYSIYMQSKPSKVIFDDLDSGGQHQHLLPSSTSNPTEPL
;
A
#
# COMPACT_ATOMS: atom_id res chain seq x y z
N MET A 1 -17.62 28.95 -45.88
CA MET A 1 -17.00 27.65 -46.19
C MET A 1 -16.36 27.16 -44.90
N HIS A 2 -16.96 26.16 -44.26
CA HIS A 2 -16.58 25.64 -42.95
C HIS A 2 -15.22 24.93 -43.00
N ILE A 3 -14.36 25.19 -42.01
CA ILE A 3 -13.15 24.39 -41.74
C ILE A 3 -13.49 23.50 -40.55
N GLU A 4 -13.71 22.22 -40.78
CA GLU A 4 -13.80 21.20 -39.73
C GLU A 4 -12.40 20.69 -39.39
N SER A 5 -12.08 20.78 -38.10
CA SER A 5 -10.93 20.16 -37.45
C SER A 5 -11.21 18.68 -37.19
N ASN A 6 -10.49 17.77 -37.84
CA ASN A 6 -10.47 16.36 -37.45
C ASN A 6 -9.29 16.11 -36.51
N ILE A 7 -9.58 16.08 -35.21
CA ILE A 7 -8.73 15.54 -34.16
C ILE A 7 -8.95 14.03 -34.16
N THR A 8 -8.00 13.28 -34.70
CA THR A 8 -7.96 11.82 -34.55
C THR A 8 -7.53 11.48 -33.12
N HIS A 9 -8.49 11.01 -32.32
CA HIS A 9 -8.20 10.28 -31.08
C HIS A 9 -7.52 8.95 -31.43
N THR A 10 -6.19 8.91 -31.40
CA THR A 10 -5.44 7.66 -31.38
C THR A 10 -5.55 7.06 -29.97
N ASN A 11 -6.16 5.88 -29.88
CA ASN A 11 -6.23 5.12 -28.63
C ASN A 11 -4.80 4.74 -28.21
N SER A 12 -4.49 4.86 -26.92
CA SER A 12 -3.16 4.53 -26.35
C SER A 12 -2.71 3.08 -26.63
N PHE A 13 -3.64 2.20 -27.00
CA PHE A 13 -3.40 0.82 -27.40
C PHE A 13 -2.70 0.69 -28.76
N ASP A 14 -2.96 1.60 -29.71
CA ASP A 14 -2.37 1.54 -31.05
C ASP A 14 -0.93 2.04 -31.06
N SER A 15 -0.63 3.04 -30.22
CA SER A 15 0.75 3.53 -30.04
C SER A 15 1.67 2.46 -29.42
N TYR A 16 1.11 1.55 -28.63
CA TYR A 16 1.84 0.41 -28.06
C TYR A 16 2.27 -0.64 -29.11
N LYS A 17 1.47 -0.81 -30.17
CA LYS A 17 1.80 -1.69 -31.30
C LYS A 17 2.85 -1.08 -32.22
N GLU A 18 2.87 0.24 -32.37
CA GLU A 18 3.83 0.92 -33.25
C GLU A 18 5.26 0.89 -32.71
N ILE A 19 5.45 1.08 -31.39
CA ILE A 19 6.80 1.19 -30.79
C ILE A 19 7.58 -0.14 -30.86
N ASN A 20 6.88 -1.28 -30.80
CA ASN A 20 7.51 -2.61 -30.90
C ASN A 20 7.70 -3.11 -32.35
N ASN A 21 7.23 -2.37 -33.35
CA ASN A 21 7.22 -2.81 -34.76
C ASN A 21 8.45 -2.38 -35.58
N HIS A 22 9.48 -1.78 -34.97
CA HIS A 22 10.67 -1.35 -35.71
C HIS A 22 11.72 -2.45 -35.97
N HIS A 23 11.47 -3.70 -35.58
CA HIS A 23 12.23 -4.85 -36.05
C HIS A 23 11.34 -5.83 -36.83
N SER A 24 11.30 -5.63 -38.15
CA SER A 24 10.92 -6.58 -39.21
C SER A 24 9.48 -7.14 -39.16
N PRO A 25 8.65 -6.95 -40.21
CA PRO A 25 7.34 -7.58 -40.30
C PRO A 25 7.51 -9.06 -40.65
N LEU A 26 7.80 -9.89 -39.65
CA LEU A 26 7.66 -11.34 -39.78
C LEU A 26 6.18 -11.68 -39.56
N LEU A 27 5.49 -11.87 -40.68
CA LEU A 27 4.16 -12.48 -40.79
C LEU A 27 4.17 -13.90 -40.20
N PHE A 28 4.14 -14.01 -38.87
CA PHE A 28 3.82 -15.28 -38.23
C PHE A 28 2.29 -15.46 -38.27
N PRO A 29 1.78 -16.63 -38.73
CA PRO A 29 0.37 -16.94 -38.63
C PRO A 29 -0.09 -16.81 -37.18
N SER A 30 -1.29 -16.25 -36.95
CA SER A 30 -1.89 -16.11 -35.63
C SER A 30 -2.08 -17.44 -34.88
N SER A 31 -1.98 -18.57 -35.61
CA SER A 31 -2.02 -19.94 -35.09
C SER A 31 -0.64 -20.54 -34.77
N SER A 32 0.45 -19.79 -34.95
CA SER A 32 1.78 -20.31 -34.62
C SER A 32 1.97 -20.47 -33.10
N PRO A 33 2.61 -21.56 -32.62
CA PRO A 33 2.90 -21.75 -31.20
C PRO A 33 3.66 -20.57 -30.58
N PHE A 34 4.50 -19.91 -31.37
CA PHE A 34 5.26 -18.72 -30.97
C PHE A 34 4.37 -17.49 -30.74
N PHE A 35 3.45 -17.19 -31.67
CA PHE A 35 2.50 -16.08 -31.49
C PHE A 35 1.52 -16.33 -30.33
N CYS A 36 1.06 -17.59 -30.16
CA CYS A 36 0.25 -17.98 -29.01
C CYS A 36 1.03 -17.83 -27.68
N TRP A 37 2.31 -18.19 -27.67
CA TRP A 37 3.18 -18.02 -26.49
C TRP A 37 3.42 -16.54 -26.15
N ILE A 38 3.69 -15.69 -27.15
CA ILE A 38 3.81 -14.22 -26.97
C ILE A 38 2.49 -13.65 -26.43
N SER A 39 1.36 -13.94 -27.08
CA SER A 39 0.05 -13.45 -26.62
C SER A 39 -0.29 -13.93 -25.21
N LYS A 40 0.11 -15.15 -24.84
CA LYS A 40 -0.11 -15.68 -23.48
C LYS A 40 0.77 -14.98 -22.43
N MET A 41 1.99 -14.61 -22.78
CA MET A 41 2.87 -13.79 -21.93
C MET A 41 2.35 -12.36 -21.79
N ASP A 42 1.79 -11.79 -22.86
CA ASP A 42 1.20 -10.44 -22.83
C ASP A 42 -0.03 -10.36 -21.91
N ASN A 43 -0.84 -11.41 -21.89
CA ASN A 43 -1.97 -11.48 -20.96
C ASN A 43 -1.52 -11.73 -19.51
N LEU A 44 -0.40 -12.42 -19.29
CA LEU A 44 0.08 -12.78 -17.96
C LEU A 44 0.43 -11.55 -17.12
N TYR A 45 1.21 -10.59 -17.67
CA TYR A 45 1.57 -9.40 -16.91
C TYR A 45 0.35 -8.53 -16.58
N LEU A 46 -0.69 -8.52 -17.43
CA LEU A 46 -1.96 -7.84 -17.17
C LEU A 46 -2.70 -8.49 -15.99
N TYR A 47 -2.86 -9.81 -15.99
CA TYR A 47 -3.51 -10.51 -14.87
C TYR A 47 -2.76 -10.31 -13.55
N VAL A 48 -1.43 -10.45 -13.58
CA VAL A 48 -0.58 -10.24 -12.40
C VAL A 48 -0.72 -8.79 -11.90
N GLY A 49 -0.69 -7.81 -12.80
CA GLY A 49 -0.83 -6.41 -12.43
C GLY A 49 -2.22 -6.06 -11.90
N ILE A 50 -3.30 -6.69 -12.39
CA ILE A 50 -4.66 -6.54 -11.83
C ILE A 50 -4.72 -7.11 -10.41
N ILE A 51 -4.17 -8.31 -10.19
CA ILE A 51 -4.07 -8.90 -8.85
C ILE A 51 -3.25 -7.99 -7.92
N GLY A 52 -2.14 -7.45 -8.41
CA GLY A 52 -1.32 -6.47 -7.71
C GLY A 52 -2.11 -5.22 -7.31
N ASN A 53 -2.90 -4.66 -8.22
CA ASN A 53 -3.79 -3.52 -7.93
C ASN A 53 -4.77 -3.84 -6.81
N ILE A 54 -5.44 -5.01 -6.85
CA ILE A 54 -6.42 -5.41 -5.82
C ILE A 54 -5.74 -5.50 -4.45
N ILE A 55 -4.59 -6.19 -4.37
CA ILE A 55 -3.84 -6.35 -3.11
C ILE A 55 -3.40 -4.99 -2.56
N SER A 56 -2.85 -4.12 -3.41
CA SER A 56 -2.40 -2.79 -3.00
C SER A 56 -3.56 -1.89 -2.56
N VAL A 57 -4.73 -1.96 -3.21
CA VAL A 57 -5.94 -1.23 -2.76
C VAL A 57 -6.30 -1.61 -1.34
N LEU A 58 -6.28 -2.91 -1.01
CA LEU A 58 -6.53 -3.38 0.36
C LEU A 58 -5.49 -2.86 1.35
N MET A 59 -4.23 -2.74 0.93
CA MET A 59 -3.17 -2.15 1.75
C MET A 59 -3.37 -0.65 1.99
N PHE A 60 -3.72 0.12 0.95
CA PHE A 60 -4.04 1.55 1.08
C PHE A 60 -5.25 1.77 1.99
N LEU A 61 -6.21 0.85 2.01
CA LEU A 61 -7.38 0.91 2.90
C LEU A 61 -7.10 0.38 4.32
N SER A 62 -5.91 -0.17 4.59
CA SER A 62 -5.58 -0.68 5.92
C SER A 62 -5.71 0.34 7.07
N PRO A 63 -5.39 1.65 6.88
CA PRO A 63 -5.53 2.65 7.93
C PRO A 63 -6.96 3.15 8.14
N VAL A 64 -7.97 2.70 7.37
CA VAL A 64 -9.36 3.17 7.49
C VAL A 64 -9.87 3.08 8.94
N LYS A 65 -9.59 1.96 9.63
CA LYS A 65 -10.01 1.77 11.03
C LYS A 65 -9.34 2.78 11.98
N THR A 66 -8.08 3.12 11.72
CA THR A 66 -7.33 4.12 12.47
C THR A 66 -7.96 5.51 12.30
N PHE A 67 -8.22 5.92 11.05
CA PHE A 67 -8.83 7.22 10.78
C PHE A 67 -10.28 7.32 11.24
N TRP A 68 -11.04 6.23 11.17
CA TRP A 68 -12.36 6.15 11.79
C TRP A 68 -12.32 6.46 13.29
N THR A 69 -11.29 5.95 13.99
CA THR A 69 -11.06 6.22 15.41
C THR A 69 -10.75 7.70 15.65
N ILE A 70 -9.91 8.32 14.81
CA ILE A 70 -9.58 9.74 14.87
C ILE A 70 -10.84 10.60 14.72
N VAL A 71 -11.68 10.30 13.73
CA VAL A 71 -12.95 11.01 13.48
C VAL A 71 -13.89 10.85 14.67
N LYS A 72 -14.08 9.62 15.16
CA LYS A 72 -14.99 9.33 16.29
C LYS A 72 -14.55 10.02 17.59
N LYS A 73 -13.24 10.08 17.85
CA LYS A 73 -12.68 10.71 19.05
C LYS A 73 -12.47 12.22 18.90
N GLY A 74 -12.55 12.77 17.68
CA GLY A 74 -12.27 14.17 17.40
C GLY A 74 -10.81 14.58 17.66
N SER A 75 -9.87 13.64 17.69
CA SER A 75 -8.47 13.88 18.04
C SER A 75 -7.55 12.86 17.34
N THR A 76 -6.36 13.31 16.92
CA THR A 76 -5.33 12.44 16.34
C THR A 76 -4.59 11.59 17.38
N GLU A 77 -4.88 11.77 18.67
CA GLU A 77 -4.18 11.07 19.78
C GLU A 77 -2.65 11.09 19.57
N GLU A 78 -2.00 9.92 19.64
CA GLU A 78 -0.57 9.75 19.40
C GLU A 78 -0.22 9.34 17.96
N PHE A 79 -1.22 9.22 17.08
CA PHE A 79 -1.02 8.82 15.69
C PHE A 79 -0.12 9.84 14.96
N LYS A 80 0.78 9.32 14.11
CA LYS A 80 1.75 10.12 13.35
C LYS A 80 1.25 10.33 11.93
N SER A 81 1.45 11.53 11.40
CA SER A 81 1.11 11.88 10.00
C SER A 81 2.18 11.51 8.99
N LEU A 82 3.44 11.37 9.43
CA LEU A 82 4.59 11.17 8.54
C LEU A 82 4.45 9.95 7.59
N PRO A 83 3.93 8.78 8.02
CA PRO A 83 3.74 7.65 7.11
C PRO A 83 2.84 8.01 5.92
N TYR A 84 1.75 8.74 6.14
CA TYR A 84 0.80 9.11 5.10
C TYR A 84 1.39 10.14 4.12
N ILE A 85 2.17 11.10 4.63
CA ILE A 85 2.93 12.06 3.80
C ILE A 85 3.94 11.31 2.92
N CYS A 86 4.77 10.44 3.51
CA CYS A 86 5.74 9.67 2.72
C CYS A 86 5.07 8.77 1.68
N THR A 87 3.95 8.15 2.03
CA THR A 87 3.18 7.32 1.09
C THR A 87 2.54 8.15 -0.02
N LEU A 88 2.09 9.37 0.25
CA LEU A 88 1.59 10.29 -0.77
C LEU A 88 2.69 10.64 -1.78
N LEU A 89 3.86 11.11 -1.32
CA LEU A 89 4.99 11.40 -2.22
C LEU A 89 5.40 10.15 -3.02
N ASN A 90 5.48 8.99 -2.39
CA ASN A 90 5.80 7.73 -3.06
C ASN A 90 4.77 7.41 -4.14
N SER A 91 3.47 7.54 -3.84
CA SER A 91 2.40 7.31 -4.80
C SER A 91 2.42 8.32 -5.96
N CYS A 92 2.75 9.59 -5.68
CA CYS A 92 2.96 10.61 -6.71
C CYS A 92 4.12 10.24 -7.65
N LEU A 93 5.28 9.84 -7.11
CA LEU A 93 6.44 9.44 -7.90
C LEU A 93 6.17 8.19 -8.75
N TRP A 94 5.52 7.16 -8.19
CA TRP A 94 5.19 5.94 -8.93
C TRP A 94 4.06 6.15 -9.95
N THR A 95 3.13 7.06 -9.69
CA THR A 95 2.15 7.49 -10.70
C THR A 95 2.86 8.20 -11.84
N TYR A 96 3.76 9.15 -11.52
CA TYR A 96 4.55 9.87 -12.52
C TYR A 96 5.44 8.92 -13.33
N TYR A 97 6.06 7.93 -12.68
CA TYR A 97 6.80 6.87 -13.34
C TYR A 97 5.92 6.08 -14.31
N GLY A 98 4.77 5.59 -13.83
CA GLY A 98 3.89 4.71 -14.59
C GLY A 98 3.22 5.38 -15.80
N ILE A 99 2.98 6.69 -15.75
CA ILE A 99 2.47 7.46 -16.91
C ILE A 99 3.58 7.83 -17.90
N THR A 100 4.82 7.97 -17.43
CA THR A 100 5.96 8.38 -18.27
C THR A 100 6.59 7.19 -18.98
N LYS A 101 6.65 6.03 -18.31
CA LYS A 101 7.19 4.79 -18.87
C LYS A 101 6.13 4.04 -19.67
N PRO A 102 6.33 3.78 -20.98
CA PRO A 102 5.42 2.96 -21.76
C PRO A 102 5.16 1.60 -21.08
N GLY A 103 3.89 1.22 -20.94
CA GLY A 103 3.48 -0.10 -20.46
C GLY A 103 3.30 -0.24 -18.97
N SER A 104 3.63 0.81 -18.23
CA SER A 104 3.61 0.81 -16.77
C SER A 104 2.32 1.40 -16.19
N TYR A 105 1.24 1.46 -16.99
CA TYR A 105 -0.03 2.05 -16.59
C TYR A 105 -0.66 1.37 -15.36
N LEU A 106 -0.48 0.05 -15.19
CA LEU A 106 -0.98 -0.66 -13.99
C LEU A 106 -0.29 -0.20 -12.70
N VAL A 107 0.94 0.30 -12.79
CA VAL A 107 1.65 0.97 -11.68
C VAL A 107 1.06 2.36 -11.45
N ALA A 108 0.70 3.08 -12.51
CA ALA A 108 0.06 4.39 -12.38
C ALA A 108 -1.34 4.31 -11.77
N THR A 109 -2.16 3.32 -12.14
CA THR A 109 -3.54 3.19 -11.63
C THR A 109 -3.59 2.96 -10.13
N VAL A 110 -2.77 2.03 -9.64
CA VAL A 110 -2.76 1.66 -8.21
C VAL A 110 -2.24 2.80 -7.34
N ASN A 111 -1.20 3.49 -7.79
CA ASN A 111 -0.62 4.61 -7.06
C ASN A 111 -1.49 5.86 -7.20
N GLY A 112 -2.17 6.05 -8.33
CA GLY A 112 -3.19 7.09 -8.49
C GLY A 112 -4.34 6.93 -7.49
N PHE A 113 -4.81 5.70 -7.27
CA PHE A 113 -5.75 5.42 -6.18
C PHE A 113 -5.14 5.73 -4.80
N GLY A 114 -3.88 5.33 -4.58
CA GLY A 114 -3.13 5.67 -3.37
C GLY A 114 -3.10 7.16 -3.07
N ILE A 115 -2.84 8.01 -4.09
CA ILE A 115 -2.87 9.47 -3.96
C ILE A 115 -4.21 9.95 -3.41
N LEU A 116 -5.34 9.46 -3.97
CA LEU A 116 -6.68 9.86 -3.52
C LEU A 116 -6.92 9.48 -2.05
N VAL A 117 -6.53 8.26 -1.67
CA VAL A 117 -6.69 7.77 -0.28
C VAL A 117 -5.81 8.55 0.69
N GLU A 118 -4.54 8.78 0.35
CA GLU A 118 -3.60 9.48 1.22
C GLU A 118 -3.95 10.98 1.38
N ILE A 119 -4.48 11.62 0.33
CA ILE A 119 -5.03 12.98 0.45
C ILE A 119 -6.18 13.02 1.46
N VAL A 120 -7.08 12.02 1.44
CA VAL A 120 -8.18 11.93 2.41
C VAL A 120 -7.62 11.75 3.83
N TYR A 121 -6.66 10.85 4.03
CA TYR A 121 -6.02 10.61 5.32
C TYR A 121 -5.30 11.85 5.87
N ILE A 122 -4.48 12.50 5.06
CA ILE A 122 -3.78 13.72 5.47
C ILE A 122 -4.78 14.83 5.79
N SER A 123 -5.84 14.98 4.99
CA SER A 123 -6.90 15.98 5.23
C SER A 123 -7.62 15.74 6.56
N LEU A 124 -8.05 14.50 6.82
CA LEU A 124 -8.65 14.12 8.11
C LEU A 124 -7.68 14.36 9.26
N PHE A 125 -6.41 13.99 9.11
CA PHE A 125 -5.39 14.24 10.13
C PHE A 125 -5.28 15.74 10.43
N LEU A 126 -5.22 16.58 9.40
CA LEU A 126 -5.14 18.03 9.57
C LEU A 126 -6.38 18.61 10.25
N ILE A 127 -7.58 18.13 9.93
CA ILE A 127 -8.83 18.58 10.56
C ILE A 127 -8.81 18.29 12.07
N TYR A 128 -8.42 17.08 12.48
CA TYR A 128 -8.50 16.65 13.89
C TYR A 128 -7.21 16.85 14.70
N ALA A 129 -6.10 17.25 14.08
CA ALA A 129 -4.84 17.45 14.79
C ALA A 129 -4.86 18.71 15.68
N PRO A 130 -4.20 18.68 16.86
CA PRO A 130 -3.96 19.87 17.68
C PRO A 130 -3.20 20.95 16.90
N PRO A 131 -3.39 22.26 17.19
CA PRO A 131 -2.86 23.36 16.36
C PRO A 131 -1.36 23.27 16.04
N ARG A 132 -0.53 22.90 17.03
CA ARG A 132 0.93 22.73 16.84
C ARG A 132 1.25 21.57 15.89
N THR A 133 0.59 20.43 16.06
CA THR A 133 0.78 19.24 15.22
C THR A 133 0.22 19.45 13.83
N ARG A 134 -0.93 20.13 13.71
CA ARG A 134 -1.54 20.53 12.44
C ARG A 134 -0.60 21.41 11.63
N ALA A 135 -0.07 22.47 12.23
CA ALA A 135 0.87 23.38 11.55
C ALA A 135 2.14 22.66 11.10
N LYS A 136 2.73 21.80 11.94
CA LYS A 136 3.89 20.97 11.57
C LYS A 136 3.56 20.03 10.41
N THR A 137 2.43 19.33 10.48
CA THR A 137 2.00 18.39 9.44
C THR A 137 1.76 19.11 8.11
N ALA A 138 1.04 20.25 8.13
CA ALA A 138 0.80 21.04 6.92
C ALA A 138 2.11 21.56 6.30
N LYS A 139 3.05 22.01 7.13
CA LYS A 139 4.38 22.44 6.66
C LYS A 139 5.15 21.28 6.02
N VAL A 140 5.20 20.12 6.67
CA VAL A 140 5.92 18.95 6.15
C VAL A 140 5.27 18.43 4.88
N ALA A 141 3.95 18.28 4.84
CA ALA A 141 3.21 17.86 3.64
C ALA A 141 3.41 18.86 2.49
N GLY A 142 3.31 20.17 2.74
CA GLY A 142 3.56 21.18 1.72
C GLY A 142 4.99 21.14 1.16
N ILE A 143 6.00 20.93 2.01
CA ILE A 143 7.39 20.79 1.54
C ILE A 143 7.58 19.49 0.76
N VAL A 144 7.15 18.36 1.31
CA VAL A 144 7.45 17.03 0.77
C VAL A 144 6.56 16.68 -0.43
N ASP A 145 5.25 16.85 -0.31
CA ASP A 145 4.30 16.37 -1.34
C ASP A 145 4.07 17.40 -2.45
N VAL A 146 4.25 18.70 -2.16
CA VAL A 146 4.08 19.76 -3.17
C VAL A 146 5.44 20.22 -3.70
N MET A 147 6.31 20.76 -2.85
CA MET A 147 7.55 21.40 -3.33
C MET A 147 8.56 20.39 -3.87
N VAL A 148 8.84 19.30 -3.14
CA VAL A 148 9.79 18.27 -3.59
C VAL A 148 9.25 17.53 -4.81
N PHE A 149 7.97 17.14 -4.82
CA PHE A 149 7.37 16.48 -5.98
C PHE A 149 7.33 17.39 -7.22
N ALA A 150 6.87 18.64 -7.08
CA ALA A 150 6.87 19.58 -8.19
C ALA A 150 8.29 19.86 -8.69
N GLY A 151 9.26 20.04 -7.78
CA GLY A 151 10.67 20.17 -8.14
C GLY A 151 11.20 18.97 -8.92
N ALA A 152 10.88 17.75 -8.48
CA ALA A 152 11.23 16.53 -9.19
C ALA A 152 10.65 16.52 -10.61
N VAL A 153 9.35 16.79 -10.76
CA VAL A 153 8.68 16.86 -12.07
C VAL A 153 9.30 17.94 -12.95
N LEU A 154 9.54 19.15 -12.43
CA LEU A 154 10.10 20.25 -13.22
C LEU A 154 11.53 19.91 -13.70
N VAL A 155 12.38 19.42 -12.81
CA VAL A 155 13.77 19.05 -13.16
C VAL A 155 13.79 17.95 -14.20
N THR A 156 12.95 16.91 -14.06
CA THR A 156 12.94 15.79 -15.00
C THR A 156 12.26 16.13 -16.32
N GLN A 157 11.24 17.01 -16.34
CA GLN A 157 10.57 17.40 -17.58
C GLN A 157 11.38 18.38 -18.43
N PHE A 158 12.08 19.33 -17.79
CA PHE A 158 12.82 20.37 -18.51
C PHE A 158 14.32 20.06 -18.64
N GLY A 159 14.86 19.17 -17.81
CA GLY A 159 16.29 18.84 -17.79
C GLY A 159 16.63 17.48 -18.37
N MET A 160 15.65 16.64 -18.73
CA MET A 160 15.89 15.26 -19.16
C MET A 160 14.91 14.85 -20.26
N GLU A 161 15.37 13.98 -21.16
CA GLU A 161 14.58 13.46 -22.28
C GLU A 161 14.60 11.93 -22.31
N GLY A 162 13.57 11.33 -22.92
CA GLY A 162 13.48 9.90 -23.19
C GLY A 162 13.73 9.01 -21.96
N ASP A 163 14.61 8.03 -22.13
CA ASP A 163 14.90 6.99 -21.13
C ASP A 163 15.58 7.55 -19.88
N MET A 164 16.43 8.57 -20.01
CA MET A 164 17.09 9.20 -18.85
C MET A 164 16.06 9.76 -17.86
N ARG A 165 14.99 10.36 -18.38
CA ARG A 165 13.88 10.86 -17.57
C ARG A 165 13.21 9.71 -16.81
N ILE A 166 12.92 8.60 -17.50
CA ILE A 166 12.30 7.41 -16.90
C ILE A 166 13.19 6.83 -15.80
N ASP A 167 14.48 6.68 -16.07
CA ASP A 167 15.45 6.11 -15.13
C ASP A 167 15.59 6.93 -13.86
N VAL A 168 15.64 8.26 -13.97
CA VAL A 168 15.75 9.16 -12.81
C VAL A 168 14.47 9.14 -11.97
N ILE A 169 13.28 9.15 -12.60
CA ILE A 169 12.01 9.04 -11.88
C ILE A 169 11.93 7.68 -11.17
N GLY A 170 12.30 6.60 -11.86
CA GLY A 170 12.31 5.24 -11.31
C GLY A 170 13.28 5.11 -10.15
N PHE A 171 14.47 5.71 -10.25
CA PHE A 171 15.46 5.74 -9.17
C PHE A 171 14.92 6.49 -7.94
N MET A 172 14.33 7.68 -8.13
CA MET A 172 13.74 8.44 -7.02
C MET A 172 12.63 7.65 -6.31
N GLY A 173 11.72 7.03 -7.07
CA GLY A 173 10.65 6.18 -6.53
C GLY A 173 11.18 4.95 -5.79
N ALA A 174 12.17 4.26 -6.37
CA ALA A 174 12.80 3.10 -5.76
C ALA A 174 13.54 3.47 -4.45
N ALA A 175 14.34 4.53 -4.47
CA ALA A 175 15.07 4.99 -3.29
C ALA A 175 14.14 5.38 -2.15
N LEU A 176 13.07 6.14 -2.45
CA LEU A 176 12.07 6.51 -1.44
C LEU A 176 11.39 5.27 -0.85
N ASN A 177 11.00 4.31 -1.69
CA ASN A 177 10.35 3.08 -1.25
C ASN A 177 11.28 2.25 -0.32
N ILE A 178 12.57 2.15 -0.65
CA ILE A 178 13.57 1.52 0.23
C ILE A 178 13.67 2.23 1.58
N VAL A 179 13.71 3.57 1.59
CA VAL A 179 13.72 4.35 2.84
C VAL A 179 12.47 4.10 3.67
N MET A 180 11.30 3.99 3.03
CA MET A 180 10.03 3.70 3.72
C MET A 180 10.03 2.33 4.41
N TYR A 181 10.82 1.36 3.94
CA TYR A 181 11.01 0.08 4.63
C TYR A 181 11.68 0.17 6.01
N ALA A 182 12.21 1.33 6.39
CA ALA A 182 12.62 1.58 7.77
C ALA A 182 11.47 1.38 8.77
N SER A 183 10.22 1.68 8.38
CA SER A 183 9.04 1.49 9.23
C SER A 183 8.78 0.02 9.58
N PRO A 184 8.58 -0.90 8.60
CA PRO A 184 8.39 -2.32 8.91
C PRO A 184 9.61 -2.94 9.60
N LEU A 185 10.84 -2.50 9.30
CA LEU A 185 12.04 -2.96 10.00
C LEU A 185 12.05 -2.56 11.48
N SER A 186 11.59 -1.33 11.78
CA SER A 186 11.40 -0.86 13.16
C SER A 186 10.36 -1.71 13.90
N SER A 187 9.23 -2.04 13.27
CA SER A 187 8.23 -2.94 13.86
C SER A 187 8.80 -4.33 14.13
N MET A 188 9.59 -4.90 13.21
CA MET A 188 10.26 -6.19 13.42
C MET A 188 11.24 -6.14 14.61
N ARG A 189 12.02 -5.07 14.73
CA ARG A 189 12.90 -4.85 15.88
C ARG A 189 12.10 -4.79 17.18
N LEU A 190 10.94 -4.13 17.17
CA LEU A 190 10.07 -4.04 18.33
C LEU A 190 9.56 -5.43 18.73
N VAL A 191 9.09 -6.25 17.78
CA VAL A 191 8.66 -7.64 18.03
C VAL A 191 9.78 -8.47 18.67
N VAL A 192 11.01 -8.37 18.16
CA VAL A 192 12.16 -9.11 18.71
C VAL A 192 12.52 -8.64 20.12
N THR A 193 12.39 -7.34 20.39
CA THR A 193 12.75 -6.72 21.67
C THR A 193 11.69 -6.97 22.74
N THR A 194 10.41 -6.78 22.41
CA THR A 194 9.28 -6.93 23.34
C THR A 194 8.78 -8.37 23.43
N LYS A 195 9.25 -9.25 22.53
CA LYS A 195 8.78 -10.64 22.42
C LYS A 195 7.27 -10.73 22.17
N SER A 196 6.67 -9.70 21.58
CA SER A 196 5.22 -9.58 21.34
C SER A 196 4.93 -9.12 19.91
N VAL A 197 3.89 -9.69 19.31
CA VAL A 197 3.41 -9.35 17.94
C VAL A 197 2.37 -8.23 17.91
N GLU A 198 2.14 -7.53 19.03
CA GLU A 198 1.10 -6.50 19.16
C GLU A 198 1.19 -5.39 18.11
N TYR A 199 2.41 -4.96 17.78
CA TYR A 199 2.69 -3.88 16.82
C TYR A 199 2.83 -4.37 15.37
N MET A 200 2.64 -5.67 15.12
CA MET A 200 2.79 -6.28 13.80
C MET A 200 1.67 -7.30 13.54
N PRO A 201 0.46 -6.82 13.19
CA PRO A 201 -0.69 -7.70 13.00
C PRO A 201 -0.50 -8.58 11.76
N PHE A 202 -0.85 -9.86 11.89
CA PHE A 202 -0.66 -10.90 10.87
C PHE A 202 -1.16 -10.49 9.48
N LEU A 203 -2.40 -10.00 9.39
CA LEU A 203 -3.00 -9.68 8.09
C LEU A 203 -2.23 -8.58 7.35
N LEU A 204 -1.73 -7.55 8.05
CA LEU A 204 -0.94 -6.51 7.41
C LEU A 204 0.38 -7.06 6.89
N SER A 205 1.06 -7.91 7.66
CA SER A 205 2.28 -8.59 7.20
C SER A 205 2.03 -9.54 6.03
N LEU A 206 0.90 -10.25 6.02
CA LEU A 206 0.52 -11.13 4.92
C LEU A 206 0.25 -10.34 3.64
N PHE A 207 -0.54 -9.28 3.71
CA PHE A 207 -0.79 -8.43 2.54
C PHE A 207 0.47 -7.70 2.07
N PHE A 208 1.33 -7.25 2.98
CA PHE A 208 2.64 -6.69 2.63
C PHE A 208 3.53 -7.69 1.89
N PHE A 209 3.60 -8.94 2.37
CA PHE A 209 4.29 -10.04 1.69
C PHE A 209 3.71 -10.32 0.30
N LEU A 210 2.39 -10.47 0.18
CA LEU A 210 1.71 -10.75 -1.09
C LEU A 210 1.91 -9.61 -2.08
N ASN A 211 1.87 -8.37 -1.61
CA ASN A 211 2.13 -7.17 -2.41
C ASN A 211 3.56 -7.14 -2.93
N GLY A 212 4.55 -7.38 -2.06
CA GLY A 212 5.94 -7.51 -2.48
C GLY A 212 6.11 -8.62 -3.53
N ALA A 213 5.52 -9.79 -3.29
CA ALA A 213 5.61 -10.94 -4.19
C ALA A 213 5.03 -10.63 -5.58
N VAL A 214 3.79 -10.14 -5.64
CA VAL A 214 3.08 -9.90 -6.90
C VAL A 214 3.73 -8.79 -7.72
N TRP A 215 4.17 -7.70 -7.09
CA TRP A 215 4.83 -6.60 -7.79
C TRP A 215 6.27 -6.92 -8.19
N THR A 216 6.99 -7.76 -7.42
CA THR A 216 8.29 -8.31 -7.86
C THR A 216 8.11 -9.20 -9.08
N PHE A 217 7.08 -10.06 -9.07
CA PHE A 217 6.81 -10.92 -10.22
C PHE A 217 6.36 -10.12 -11.44
N TYR A 218 5.49 -9.12 -11.26
CA TYR A 218 5.12 -8.18 -12.31
C TYR A 218 6.35 -7.48 -12.90
N ALA A 219 7.21 -6.93 -12.04
CA ALA A 219 8.44 -6.26 -12.46
C ALA A 219 9.38 -7.18 -13.24
N PHE A 220 9.49 -8.45 -12.85
CA PHE A 220 10.24 -9.45 -13.61
C PHE A 220 9.64 -9.68 -15.00
N LEU A 221 8.31 -9.79 -15.12
CA LEU A 221 7.62 -9.97 -16.41
C LEU A 221 7.81 -8.78 -17.35
N VAL A 222 7.75 -7.55 -16.81
CA VAL A 222 7.95 -6.31 -17.60
C VAL A 222 9.42 -5.85 -17.66
N ARG A 223 10.35 -6.66 -17.13
CA ARG A 223 11.81 -6.42 -17.10
C ARG A 223 12.19 -5.05 -16.51
N ASP A 224 11.52 -4.66 -15.44
CA ASP A 224 11.69 -3.39 -14.76
C ASP A 224 12.44 -3.53 -13.44
N TRP A 225 13.73 -3.19 -13.43
CA TRP A 225 14.56 -3.26 -12.23
C TRP A 225 14.24 -2.18 -11.20
N PHE A 226 13.80 -0.99 -11.62
CA PHE A 226 13.42 0.08 -10.70
C PHE A 226 12.20 -0.33 -9.87
N LEU A 227 11.26 -1.02 -10.48
CA LEU A 227 10.12 -1.61 -9.78
C LEU A 227 10.52 -2.88 -9.02
N GLY A 228 11.37 -3.73 -9.60
CA GLY A 228 11.72 -5.04 -9.06
C GLY A 228 12.55 -4.99 -7.78
N VAL A 229 13.57 -4.14 -7.70
CA VAL A 229 14.47 -4.04 -6.53
C VAL A 229 13.74 -3.66 -5.23
N PRO A 230 12.96 -2.56 -5.18
CA PRO A 230 12.23 -2.22 -3.97
C PRO A 230 11.17 -3.26 -3.64
N ASN A 231 10.34 -3.70 -4.60
CA ASN A 231 9.31 -4.70 -4.30
C ASN A 231 9.91 -6.05 -3.85
N GLY A 232 11.05 -6.45 -4.41
CA GLY A 232 11.78 -7.64 -3.99
C GLY A 232 12.32 -7.51 -2.57
N THR A 233 12.80 -6.32 -2.20
CA THR A 233 13.19 -6.01 -0.82
C THR A 233 11.96 -6.09 0.11
N GLY A 234 10.83 -5.50 -0.29
CA GLY A 234 9.57 -5.59 0.44
C GLY A 234 9.08 -7.03 0.60
N PHE A 235 9.23 -7.87 -0.42
CA PHE A 235 8.92 -9.30 -0.38
C PHE A 235 9.77 -10.02 0.68
N VAL A 236 11.10 -9.82 0.67
CA VAL A 236 12.01 -10.41 1.66
C VAL A 236 11.66 -9.96 3.08
N LEU A 237 11.37 -8.66 3.26
CA LEU A 237 10.92 -8.14 4.54
C LEU A 237 9.57 -8.75 4.97
N GLY A 238 8.63 -8.93 4.04
CA GLY A 238 7.35 -9.58 4.30
C GLY A 238 7.52 -11.04 4.73
N VAL A 239 8.42 -11.80 4.10
CA VAL A 239 8.80 -13.15 4.53
C VAL A 239 9.33 -13.11 5.97
N ALA A 240 10.24 -12.18 6.26
CA ALA A 240 10.83 -12.05 7.58
C ALA A 240 9.78 -11.65 8.64
N GLN A 241 8.83 -10.77 8.30
CA GLN A 241 7.70 -10.43 9.15
C GLN A 241 6.84 -11.67 9.46
N LEU A 242 6.44 -12.45 8.45
CA LEU A 242 5.64 -13.65 8.68
C LEU A 242 6.38 -14.69 9.54
N ALA A 243 7.69 -14.88 9.31
CA ALA A 243 8.52 -15.76 10.12
C ALA A 243 8.60 -15.30 11.59
N LEU A 244 8.86 -14.01 11.83
CA LEU A 244 8.88 -13.45 13.18
C LEU A 244 7.52 -13.57 13.87
N TYR A 245 6.44 -13.33 13.14
CA TYR A 245 5.09 -13.50 13.67
C TYR A 245 4.86 -14.93 14.16
N SER A 246 5.23 -15.94 13.35
CA SER A 246 5.09 -17.35 13.72
C SER A 246 5.92 -17.72 14.96
N ILE A 247 7.15 -17.23 15.07
CA ILE A 247 8.05 -17.52 16.21
C ILE A 247 7.50 -16.89 17.51
N TYR A 248 7.12 -15.61 17.47
CA TYR A 248 6.76 -14.85 18.67
C TYR A 248 5.28 -14.97 19.06
N MET A 249 4.38 -15.33 18.14
CA MET A 249 3.00 -15.65 18.50
C MET A 249 2.93 -16.91 19.39
N GLN A 250 3.79 -17.89 19.13
CA GLN A 250 3.88 -19.14 19.90
C GLN A 250 4.62 -18.97 21.24
N SER A 251 5.31 -17.85 21.44
CA SER A 251 6.08 -17.56 22.66
C SER A 251 5.23 -17.00 23.80
N LYS A 252 3.92 -16.75 23.60
CA LYS A 252 2.99 -16.55 24.72
C LYS A 252 2.67 -17.92 25.32
N PRO A 253 3.06 -18.22 26.57
CA PRO A 253 2.54 -19.41 27.22
C PRO A 253 1.01 -19.26 27.33
N SER A 254 0.28 -20.28 26.88
CA SER A 254 -1.09 -20.52 27.32
C SER A 254 -1.06 -20.69 28.84
N LYS A 255 -1.19 -19.58 29.56
CA LYS A 255 -1.25 -19.57 31.03
C LYS A 255 -2.12 -18.44 31.55
N VAL A 256 -3.25 -18.17 30.88
CA VAL A 256 -4.41 -17.45 31.45
C VAL A 256 -5.67 -17.86 30.65
N ILE A 257 -6.03 -19.15 30.65
CA ILE A 257 -7.40 -19.61 30.30
C ILE A 257 -7.85 -20.77 31.21
N PHE A 258 -6.94 -21.49 31.88
CA PHE A 258 -7.32 -22.62 32.73
C PHE A 258 -7.57 -22.33 34.22
N ASP A 259 -7.30 -21.11 34.72
CA ASP A 259 -7.57 -20.78 36.13
C ASP A 259 -8.94 -20.12 36.36
N ASP A 260 -9.71 -19.83 35.30
CA ASP A 260 -11.04 -19.17 35.41
C ASP A 260 -12.22 -20.12 35.14
N LEU A 261 -11.98 -21.42 35.00
CA LEU A 261 -13.03 -22.41 34.75
C LEU A 261 -13.22 -23.45 35.86
N ASP A 262 -12.45 -23.39 36.95
CA ASP A 262 -12.58 -24.35 38.08
C ASP A 262 -13.10 -23.72 39.38
N SER A 263 -13.57 -22.47 39.35
CA SER A 263 -14.31 -21.84 40.47
C SER A 263 -15.84 -21.83 40.27
N GLY A 264 -16.33 -22.49 39.22
CA GLY A 264 -17.74 -22.48 38.82
C GLY A 264 -18.51 -23.75 39.21
N GLY A 265 -18.48 -24.16 40.48
CA GLY A 265 -19.36 -25.23 40.93
C GLY A 265 -19.28 -25.58 42.40
N GLN A 266 -20.15 -25.00 43.23
CA GLN A 266 -21.12 -25.76 44.04
C GLN A 266 -22.04 -24.86 44.90
N HIS A 267 -23.33 -25.23 44.90
CA HIS A 267 -24.46 -24.83 45.78
C HIS A 267 -25.11 -23.47 45.43
N GLN A 268 -26.44 -23.32 45.29
CA GLN A 268 -27.58 -24.14 45.71
C GLN A 268 -28.85 -23.63 44.98
N HIS A 269 -29.70 -24.52 44.46
CA HIS A 269 -31.05 -24.18 43.99
C HIS A 269 -32.06 -24.97 44.82
N LEU A 270 -32.78 -24.30 45.71
CA LEU A 270 -34.08 -24.73 46.24
C LEU A 270 -34.95 -23.47 46.42
N LEU A 271 -36.06 -23.41 45.67
CA LEU A 271 -37.13 -22.40 45.74
C LEU A 271 -38.12 -22.72 46.91
N PRO A 272 -39.30 -22.09 47.02
CA PRO A 272 -39.53 -20.76 47.62
C PRO A 272 -40.70 -20.79 48.65
N SER A 273 -40.83 -19.81 49.55
CA SER A 273 -42.16 -19.51 50.14
C SER A 273 -42.25 -18.19 50.92
N SER A 274 -43.32 -17.46 50.58
CA SER A 274 -44.26 -16.77 51.48
C SER A 274 -43.88 -15.48 52.24
N THR A 275 -44.48 -14.39 51.73
CA THR A 275 -45.35 -13.37 52.38
C THR A 275 -44.85 -12.33 53.41
N SER A 276 -45.37 -11.12 53.16
CA SER A 276 -45.81 -10.02 54.05
C SER A 276 -44.78 -9.07 54.69
N ASN A 277 -44.69 -7.86 54.11
CA ASN A 277 -44.82 -6.49 54.67
C ASN A 277 -44.91 -6.29 56.20
N PRO A 278 -44.76 -5.04 56.73
CA PRO A 278 -43.83 -3.92 56.42
C PRO A 278 -43.28 -3.32 57.76
N THR A 279 -42.89 -2.02 57.78
CA THR A 279 -42.49 -1.15 58.93
C THR A 279 -41.13 -1.43 59.60
N GLU A 280 -40.32 -0.48 60.09
CA GLU A 280 -40.07 0.96 59.92
C GLU A 280 -38.76 1.23 60.76
N PRO A 281 -38.34 2.45 61.18
CA PRO A 281 -36.99 2.96 60.93
C PRO A 281 -36.08 3.09 62.17
N LEU A 282 -34.78 3.34 61.93
CA LEU A 282 -33.95 4.34 62.64
C LEU A 282 -32.63 4.55 61.89
#